data_AF-A0A6I6N4M5-F1
#
_entry.id   AF-A0A6I6N4M5-F1
#
_cell.length_a   1.000
_cell.length_b   1.000
_cell.length_c   1.000
_cell.angle_alpha   90.00
_cell.angle_beta   90.00
_cell.angle_gamma   90.00
#
_symmetry.space_group_name_H-M   'P 1'
#
loop_
_entity.id
_entity.type
_entity.pdbx_description
1 polymer ?
#
loop_
_entity_poly.entity_id
_entity_poly.type
_entity_poly.pdbx_seq_one_letter_code
_entity_poly.pdbx_strand_id
1 'polypeptide(L)'
;MMTTLPTDVARLRAAVEFVREQDTPTLLSLLLPGLDGPELRMLVDRCRFAHAALLVFPPHPQALRATLAECGLASDAPAQPSVVVRDRLALRHGRVATQLDVEILRPTVVGLDGARRMVEVFALAVPEGSDLTRLAEHERTWQHEAHLAFEVEGPDPLELRGLCAAFGRYGAVPDGGGYTPHEDGTVFYFAAPAESKAGYQRVELYVPGDHRDVLAAHLDEHRARQPAESLLRLLTGAWTTQALAAFAQLRLPEAMEVTTGIGVEVLARTVGAEPENLARLLRYLAMLDVVARDRTGYRLTELGALLRADSTGSMRPLALMYGGPFYRSFAGLAHTVRTGDVAFDHLFGENHFDYFARHPELAELFDRSMAASSHMFEPLPAHPVIKAAGQAPVPRTVVDIAGGNGELLGRILAAHRRLRGILLERPHVIEGARRSLDAGGHGDRCAYRAGDFADVPAGGDVYILSRVLHDWDDDRCREILHHCSRAMPAHADLLIVERVLPTDGSTSLATAWDLHMMCNVGGRERRADHYARLLDAAGLTLVDCSPLPLDGSVLHARKASAFQPAVPVRLA
;
A
#
# COMPACT_ATOMS: atom_id res chain seq x y z
N MET A 1 -12.32 -48.13 -22.03
CA MET A 1 -11.37 -48.80 -21.10
C MET A 1 -11.42 -47.99 -19.81
N MET A 2 -12.08 -48.49 -18.75
CA MET A 2 -12.09 -47.80 -17.46
C MET A 2 -10.70 -47.96 -16.84
N THR A 3 -9.86 -46.93 -16.94
CA THR A 3 -8.62 -46.83 -16.16
C THR A 3 -9.00 -46.80 -14.69
N THR A 4 -8.80 -47.92 -14.00
CA THR A 4 -8.92 -47.99 -12.55
C THR A 4 -7.95 -47.00 -11.93
N LEU A 5 -8.46 -46.09 -11.10
CA LEU A 5 -7.62 -45.13 -10.37
C LEU A 5 -6.55 -45.89 -9.56
N PRO A 6 -5.29 -45.42 -9.52
CA PRO A 6 -4.25 -46.05 -8.71
C PRO A 6 -4.68 -46.14 -7.25
N THR A 7 -4.46 -47.29 -6.63
CA THR A 7 -4.71 -47.47 -5.19
C THR A 7 -3.75 -46.59 -4.36
N ASP A 8 -4.10 -46.27 -3.12
CA ASP A 8 -3.22 -45.48 -2.25
C ASP A 8 -1.86 -46.17 -2.01
N VAL A 9 -1.83 -47.51 -1.98
CA VAL A 9 -0.60 -48.31 -1.94
C VAL A 9 0.28 -48.02 -3.17
N ALA A 10 -0.31 -48.04 -4.37
CA ALA A 10 0.44 -47.78 -5.60
C ALA A 10 0.96 -46.33 -5.65
N ARG A 11 0.16 -45.36 -5.21
CA ARG A 11 0.57 -43.94 -5.13
C ARG A 11 1.69 -43.73 -4.11
N LEU A 12 1.59 -44.35 -2.93
CA LEU A 12 2.66 -44.31 -1.92
C LEU A 12 3.94 -44.95 -2.43
N ARG A 13 3.86 -46.14 -3.05
CA ARG A 13 5.04 -46.80 -3.63
C ARG A 13 5.73 -45.93 -4.69
N ALA A 14 4.95 -45.32 -5.59
CA ALA A 14 5.47 -44.39 -6.58
C ALA A 14 6.13 -43.16 -5.93
N ALA A 15 5.55 -42.60 -4.87
CA ALA A 15 6.17 -41.48 -4.14
C ALA A 15 7.47 -41.90 -3.43
N VAL A 16 7.53 -43.11 -2.85
CA VAL A 16 8.75 -43.64 -2.24
C VAL A 16 9.86 -43.84 -3.27
N GLU A 17 9.54 -44.44 -4.41
CA GLU A 17 10.47 -44.62 -5.52
C GLU A 17 10.96 -43.26 -6.03
N PHE A 18 10.04 -42.32 -6.25
CA PHE A 18 10.37 -40.95 -6.65
C PHE A 18 11.33 -40.28 -5.66
N VAL A 19 11.02 -40.27 -4.37
CA VAL A 19 11.87 -39.65 -3.33
C VAL A 19 13.24 -40.33 -3.23
N ARG A 20 13.29 -41.64 -3.49
CA ARG A 20 14.53 -42.41 -3.47
C ARG A 20 15.44 -42.08 -4.67
N GLU A 21 14.86 -41.92 -5.85
CA GLU A 21 15.60 -41.77 -7.11
C GLU A 21 15.99 -40.31 -7.41
N GLN A 22 15.18 -39.34 -7.00
CA GLN A 22 15.39 -37.94 -7.36
C GLN A 22 16.38 -37.25 -6.41
N ASP A 23 17.34 -36.53 -6.99
CA ASP A 23 18.20 -35.57 -6.29
C ASP A 23 17.75 -34.13 -6.58
N THR A 24 18.26 -33.17 -5.81
CA THR A 24 17.87 -31.74 -5.94
C THR A 24 18.13 -31.20 -7.36
N PRO A 25 19.33 -31.36 -7.97
CA PRO A 25 19.61 -30.80 -9.30
C PRO A 25 18.69 -31.36 -10.39
N THR A 26 18.48 -32.68 -10.41
CA THR A 26 17.62 -33.34 -11.39
C THR A 26 16.19 -32.85 -11.23
N LEU A 27 15.70 -32.81 -9.99
CA LEU A 27 14.32 -32.44 -9.71
C LEU A 27 14.03 -30.97 -10.05
N LEU A 28 14.93 -30.04 -9.71
CA LEU A 28 14.78 -28.63 -10.08
C LEU A 28 14.73 -28.45 -11.60
N SER A 29 15.54 -29.19 -12.35
CA SER A 29 15.55 -29.15 -13.82
C SER A 29 14.27 -29.73 -14.44
N LEU A 30 13.68 -30.75 -13.81
CA LEU A 30 12.38 -31.31 -14.22
C LEU A 30 11.22 -30.38 -13.88
N LEU A 31 11.32 -29.71 -12.74
CA LEU A 31 10.28 -28.83 -12.20
C LEU A 31 10.21 -27.49 -12.93
N LEU A 32 11.37 -26.94 -13.30
CA LEU A 32 11.54 -25.61 -13.89
C LEU A 32 12.15 -25.78 -15.30
N PRO A 33 11.32 -25.90 -16.35
CA PRO A 33 11.80 -26.19 -17.70
C PRO A 33 12.77 -25.13 -18.21
N GLY A 34 13.94 -25.58 -18.69
CA GLY A 34 14.99 -24.70 -19.20
C GLY A 34 15.99 -24.21 -18.14
N LEU A 35 15.80 -24.57 -16.87
CA LEU A 35 16.78 -24.29 -15.82
C LEU A 35 18.02 -25.17 -16.00
N ASP A 36 19.16 -24.55 -16.27
CA ASP A 36 20.45 -25.23 -16.41
C ASP A 36 21.64 -24.37 -15.93
N GLY A 37 22.85 -24.91 -16.10
CA GLY A 37 24.07 -24.12 -16.04
C GLY A 37 24.32 -23.42 -14.68
N PRO A 38 24.72 -22.12 -14.69
CA PRO A 38 24.99 -21.37 -13.46
C PRO A 38 23.77 -21.15 -12.57
N GLU A 39 22.59 -20.98 -13.14
CA GLU A 39 21.37 -20.71 -12.36
C GLU A 39 20.89 -21.96 -11.63
N LEU A 40 20.98 -23.13 -12.26
CA LEU A 40 20.72 -24.40 -11.57
C LEU A 40 21.65 -24.59 -10.36
N ARG A 41 22.95 -24.31 -10.51
CA ARG A 41 23.91 -24.40 -9.41
C ARG A 41 23.54 -23.46 -8.26
N MET A 42 23.19 -22.22 -8.58
CA MET A 42 22.73 -21.24 -7.58
C MET A 42 21.52 -21.76 -6.80
N LEU A 43 20.54 -22.39 -7.45
CA LEU A 43 19.37 -22.94 -6.75
C LEU A 43 19.74 -24.16 -5.90
N VAL A 44 20.54 -25.08 -6.43
CA VAL A 44 21.03 -26.28 -5.73
C VAL A 44 21.85 -25.93 -4.48
N ASP A 45 22.60 -24.82 -4.51
CA ASP A 45 23.37 -24.33 -3.37
C ASP A 45 22.49 -23.75 -2.25
N ARG A 46 21.21 -23.44 -2.53
CA ARG A 46 20.33 -22.69 -1.63
C ARG A 46 19.13 -23.48 -1.14
N CYS A 47 18.67 -24.47 -1.89
CA CYS A 47 17.59 -25.33 -1.44
C CYS A 47 17.91 -26.79 -1.68
N ARG A 48 17.32 -27.67 -0.85
CA ARG A 48 17.45 -29.11 -1.00
C ARG A 48 16.08 -29.76 -1.05
N PHE A 49 15.94 -30.75 -1.93
CA PHE A 49 14.72 -31.55 -1.99
C PHE A 49 14.55 -32.32 -0.68
N ALA A 50 13.50 -31.95 0.07
CA ALA A 50 13.25 -32.45 1.41
C ALA A 50 12.26 -33.61 1.39
N HIS A 51 11.11 -33.42 0.74
CA HIS A 51 10.06 -34.43 0.71
C HIS A 51 9.09 -34.29 -0.47
N ALA A 52 8.41 -35.39 -0.79
CA ALA A 52 7.20 -35.37 -1.60
C ALA A 52 6.00 -35.69 -0.69
N ALA A 53 4.92 -34.93 -0.84
CA ALA A 53 3.72 -35.10 -0.05
C ALA A 53 2.57 -35.70 -0.86
N LEU A 54 1.66 -36.39 -0.18
CA LEU A 54 0.42 -36.90 -0.77
C LEU A 54 -0.65 -37.17 0.30
N LEU A 55 -1.92 -37.07 -0.12
CA LEU A 55 -3.08 -37.47 0.68
C LEU A 55 -3.55 -38.88 0.32
N VAL A 56 -3.74 -39.72 1.33
CA VAL A 56 -4.22 -41.11 1.24
C VAL A 56 -5.44 -41.35 2.13
N PHE A 57 -6.19 -42.40 1.83
CA PHE A 57 -7.49 -42.68 2.44
C PHE A 57 -7.59 -44.13 2.94
N PRO A 58 -6.88 -44.47 4.04
CA PRO A 58 -6.97 -45.79 4.65
C PRO A 58 -8.36 -46.03 5.25
N PRO A 59 -8.88 -47.27 5.34
CA PRO A 59 -10.16 -47.54 5.99
C PRO A 59 -10.14 -47.27 7.50
N HIS A 60 -8.97 -47.41 8.13
CA HIS A 60 -8.73 -47.11 9.55
C HIS A 60 -7.22 -46.96 9.83
N PRO A 61 -6.79 -46.39 10.98
CA PRO A 61 -5.38 -46.11 11.27
C PRO A 61 -4.44 -47.33 11.23
N GLN A 62 -4.91 -48.52 11.63
CA GLN A 62 -4.10 -49.74 11.53
C GLN A 62 -3.82 -50.15 10.07
N ALA A 63 -4.76 -49.94 9.15
CA ALA A 63 -4.56 -50.22 7.73
C ALA A 63 -3.54 -49.27 7.08
N LEU A 64 -3.47 -48.02 7.57
CA LEU A 64 -2.43 -47.07 7.18
C LEU A 64 -1.04 -47.61 7.54
N ARG A 65 -0.85 -48.08 8.78
CA ARG A 65 0.44 -48.65 9.22
C ARG A 65 0.85 -49.86 8.39
N ALA A 66 -0.10 -50.74 8.07
CA ALA A 66 0.16 -51.89 7.18
C ALA A 66 0.57 -51.43 5.77
N THR A 67 -0.11 -50.42 5.22
CA THR A 67 0.19 -49.84 3.90
C THR A 67 1.58 -49.20 3.87
N LEU A 68 1.94 -48.44 4.90
CA LEU A 68 3.27 -47.84 5.03
C LEU A 68 4.36 -48.91 5.10
N ALA A 69 4.15 -49.96 5.90
CA ALA A 69 5.06 -51.09 6.00
C ALA A 69 5.24 -51.83 4.67
N GLU A 70 4.16 -52.04 3.90
CA GLU A 70 4.23 -52.63 2.55
C GLU A 70 5.03 -51.76 1.56
N CYS A 71 5.04 -50.44 1.77
CA CYS A 71 5.84 -49.50 0.98
C CYS A 71 7.28 -49.34 1.51
N GLY A 72 7.68 -50.10 2.54
CA GLY A 72 9.01 -50.00 3.15
C GLY A 72 9.23 -48.73 3.97
N LEU A 73 8.16 -48.08 4.43
CA LEU A 73 8.21 -46.89 5.26
C LEU A 73 8.05 -47.26 6.74
N ALA A 74 9.07 -46.93 7.55
CA ALA A 74 8.98 -47.02 9.00
C ALA A 74 8.29 -45.76 9.56
N SER A 75 7.30 -45.94 10.42
CA SER A 75 6.57 -44.86 11.09
C SER A 75 6.76 -44.95 12.59
N ASP A 76 7.97 -44.63 13.06
CA ASP A 76 8.30 -44.64 14.49
C ASP A 76 7.83 -43.37 15.21
N ALA A 77 7.55 -42.30 14.45
CA ALA A 77 7.05 -41.04 14.97
C ALA A 77 5.51 -41.07 15.16
N PRO A 78 4.97 -40.42 16.21
CA PRO A 78 3.53 -40.29 16.39
C PRO A 78 2.94 -39.40 15.28
N ALA A 79 1.77 -39.79 14.78
CA ALA A 79 1.01 -38.99 13.85
C ALA A 79 0.59 -37.66 14.49
N GLN A 80 0.60 -36.58 13.69
CA GLN A 80 0.22 -35.24 14.15
C GLN A 80 -1.05 -34.79 13.42
N PRO A 81 -1.97 -34.06 14.07
CA PRO A 81 -3.17 -33.55 13.39
C PRO A 81 -2.80 -32.47 12.37
N SER A 82 -3.30 -32.61 11.13
CA SER A 82 -3.20 -31.58 10.09
C SER A 82 -4.38 -30.63 10.15
N VAL A 83 -4.19 -29.45 10.75
CA VAL A 83 -5.23 -28.40 10.73
C VAL A 83 -5.41 -27.85 9.31
N VAL A 84 -4.32 -27.63 8.57
CA VAL A 84 -4.33 -26.98 7.27
C VAL A 84 -5.02 -27.84 6.21
N VAL A 85 -4.61 -29.11 6.06
CA VAL A 85 -5.20 -30.00 5.04
C VAL A 85 -6.65 -30.33 5.39
N ARG A 86 -6.96 -30.50 6.67
CA ARG A 86 -8.34 -30.66 7.14
C ARG A 86 -9.23 -29.49 6.73
N ASP A 87 -8.81 -28.27 7.01
CA ASP A 87 -9.61 -27.08 6.73
C ASP A 87 -9.76 -26.86 5.21
N ARG A 88 -8.74 -27.20 4.41
CA ARG A 88 -8.82 -27.20 2.93
C ARG A 88 -9.81 -28.23 2.40
N LEU A 89 -9.76 -29.47 2.90
CA LEU A 89 -10.70 -30.51 2.52
C LEU A 89 -12.14 -30.15 2.92
N ALA A 90 -12.31 -29.59 4.12
CA ALA A 90 -13.60 -29.12 4.62
C ALA A 90 -14.20 -28.05 3.70
N LEU A 91 -13.41 -27.05 3.33
CA LEU A 91 -13.83 -25.99 2.41
C LEU A 91 -14.17 -26.53 1.01
N ARG A 92 -13.27 -27.33 0.43
CA ARG A 92 -13.39 -27.84 -0.94
C ARG A 92 -14.61 -28.75 -1.12
N HIS A 93 -14.94 -29.53 -0.09
CA HIS A 93 -16.03 -30.51 -0.14
C HIS A 93 -17.27 -30.08 0.65
N GLY A 94 -17.32 -28.84 1.15
CA GLY A 94 -18.46 -28.32 1.92
C GLY A 94 -18.76 -29.12 3.18
N ARG A 95 -17.73 -29.59 3.88
CA ARG A 95 -17.82 -30.40 5.11
C ARG A 95 -17.47 -29.58 6.34
N VAL A 96 -17.89 -30.06 7.51
CA VAL A 96 -17.47 -29.48 8.78
C VAL A 96 -16.08 -30.01 9.12
N ALA A 97 -15.11 -29.13 9.36
CA ALA A 97 -13.71 -29.52 9.59
C ALA A 97 -13.54 -30.53 10.74
N THR A 98 -14.34 -30.43 11.80
CA THR A 98 -14.30 -31.37 12.95
C THR A 98 -14.72 -32.80 12.61
N GLN A 99 -15.29 -33.03 11.43
CA GLN A 99 -15.66 -34.37 10.94
C GLN A 99 -14.55 -35.02 10.10
N LEU A 100 -13.47 -34.29 9.82
CA LEU A 100 -12.34 -34.77 9.05
C LEU A 100 -11.14 -34.89 9.99
N ASP A 101 -10.81 -36.12 10.37
CA ASP A 101 -9.62 -36.39 11.19
C ASP A 101 -8.45 -36.67 10.25
N VAL A 102 -7.69 -35.62 9.94
CA VAL A 102 -6.54 -35.69 9.05
C VAL A 102 -5.27 -35.75 9.87
N GLU A 103 -4.52 -36.83 9.71
CA GLU A 103 -3.23 -37.06 10.34
C GLU A 103 -2.08 -36.80 9.35
N ILE A 104 -0.93 -36.36 9.86
CA ILE A 104 0.33 -36.20 9.12
C ILE A 104 1.34 -37.20 9.66
N LEU A 105 2.00 -37.91 8.74
CA LEU A 105 3.14 -38.77 9.03
C LEU A 105 4.29 -38.40 8.08
N ARG A 106 5.52 -38.40 8.59
CA ARG A 106 6.72 -38.04 7.82
C ARG A 106 7.77 -39.15 7.86
N PRO A 107 7.46 -40.37 7.36
CA PRO A 107 8.44 -41.44 7.32
C PRO A 107 9.66 -41.08 6.45
N THR A 108 10.84 -41.46 6.92
CA THR A 108 12.12 -41.19 6.24
C THR A 108 12.37 -42.19 5.11
N VAL A 109 12.85 -41.68 3.98
CA VAL A 109 13.39 -42.44 2.84
C VAL A 109 14.85 -42.06 2.65
N VAL A 110 15.72 -43.06 2.51
CA VAL A 110 17.13 -42.84 2.16
C VAL A 110 17.24 -42.88 0.64
N GLY A 111 17.72 -41.78 0.05
CA GLY A 111 17.95 -41.64 -1.37
C GLY A 111 19.13 -42.47 -1.88
N LEU A 112 19.21 -42.67 -3.19
CA LEU A 112 20.35 -43.33 -3.84
C LEU A 112 21.68 -42.58 -3.63
N ASP A 113 21.61 -41.28 -3.41
CA ASP A 113 22.72 -40.39 -3.06
C ASP A 113 23.05 -40.39 -1.55
N GLY A 114 22.35 -41.20 -0.76
CA GLY A 114 22.51 -41.29 0.70
C GLY A 114 21.84 -40.18 1.50
N ALA A 115 21.19 -39.21 0.84
CA ALA A 115 20.45 -38.16 1.52
C ALA A 115 19.23 -38.72 2.25
N ARG A 116 18.93 -38.19 3.44
CA ARG A 116 17.72 -38.55 4.18
C ARG A 116 16.61 -37.58 3.80
N ARG A 117 15.61 -38.08 3.09
CA ARG A 117 14.41 -37.35 2.66
C ARG A 117 13.18 -37.93 3.34
N MET A 118 12.02 -37.35 3.11
CA MET A 118 10.76 -37.88 3.66
C MET A 118 9.72 -38.08 2.57
N VAL A 119 8.74 -38.92 2.87
CA VAL A 119 7.43 -38.87 2.21
C VAL A 119 6.46 -38.29 3.24
N GLU A 120 5.84 -37.14 2.96
CA GLU A 120 4.83 -36.58 3.86
C GLU A 120 3.46 -37.13 3.50
N VAL A 121 2.88 -37.92 4.40
CA VAL A 121 1.63 -38.63 4.19
C VAL A 121 0.55 -37.95 5.01
N PHE A 122 -0.36 -37.27 4.32
CA PHE A 122 -1.63 -36.88 4.90
C PHE A 122 -2.58 -38.08 4.84
N ALA A 123 -3.20 -38.44 5.95
CA ALA A 123 -4.12 -39.56 6.01
C ALA A 123 -5.47 -39.12 6.57
N LEU A 124 -6.53 -39.39 5.81
CA LEU A 124 -7.91 -39.26 6.26
C LEU A 124 -8.55 -40.65 6.28
N ALA A 125 -9.01 -41.12 7.44
CA ALA A 125 -9.67 -42.41 7.52
C ALA A 125 -11.02 -42.39 6.77
N VAL A 126 -11.21 -43.34 5.84
CA VAL A 126 -12.43 -43.47 5.03
C VAL A 126 -12.95 -44.90 5.16
N PRO A 127 -13.79 -45.17 6.17
CA PRO A 127 -14.40 -46.49 6.35
C PRO A 127 -15.19 -46.92 5.10
N GLU A 128 -15.20 -48.21 4.82
CA GLU A 128 -15.94 -48.77 3.68
C GLU A 128 -17.43 -48.39 3.77
N GLY A 129 -17.98 -47.89 2.66
CA GLY A 129 -19.38 -47.44 2.59
C GLY A 129 -19.66 -46.10 3.25
N SER A 130 -18.66 -45.39 3.77
CA SER A 130 -18.83 -44.04 4.32
C SER A 130 -19.13 -43.00 3.23
N ASP A 131 -19.76 -41.90 3.64
CA ASP A 131 -20.06 -40.75 2.77
C ASP A 131 -18.81 -39.95 2.37
N LEU A 132 -17.63 -40.30 2.92
CA LEU A 132 -16.32 -39.79 2.54
C LEU A 132 -15.74 -40.45 1.28
N THR A 133 -16.35 -41.53 0.78
CA THR A 133 -15.86 -42.27 -0.41
C THR A 133 -15.74 -41.36 -1.64
N ARG A 134 -16.74 -40.51 -1.90
CA ARG A 134 -16.72 -39.57 -3.05
C ARG A 134 -15.63 -38.50 -2.92
N LEU A 135 -15.39 -38.03 -1.68
CA LEU A 135 -14.31 -37.09 -1.39
C LEU A 135 -12.96 -37.75 -1.68
N ALA A 136 -12.75 -38.99 -1.20
CA ALA A 136 -11.52 -39.73 -1.45
C ALA A 136 -11.27 -39.98 -2.95
N GLU A 137 -12.29 -40.35 -3.72
CA GLU A 137 -12.19 -40.52 -5.18
C GLU A 137 -11.81 -39.22 -5.89
N HIS A 138 -12.42 -38.10 -5.51
CA HIS A 138 -12.09 -36.78 -6.04
C HIS A 138 -10.64 -36.41 -5.75
N GLU A 139 -10.20 -36.55 -4.51
CA GLU A 139 -8.83 -36.21 -4.11
C GLU A 139 -7.77 -37.15 -4.70
N ARG A 140 -8.08 -38.44 -4.90
CA ARG A 140 -7.17 -39.35 -5.64
C ARG A 140 -6.98 -38.94 -7.09
N THR A 141 -8.05 -38.43 -7.71
CA THR A 141 -8.06 -38.02 -9.12
C THR A 141 -7.27 -36.73 -9.32
N TRP A 142 -7.52 -35.72 -8.48
CA TRP A 142 -6.98 -34.38 -8.66
C TRP A 142 -5.72 -34.09 -7.85
N GLN A 143 -5.46 -34.87 -6.79
CA GLN A 143 -4.23 -34.82 -5.99
C GLN A 143 -3.88 -33.42 -5.45
N HIS A 144 -4.89 -32.66 -4.99
CA HIS A 144 -4.70 -31.26 -4.58
C HIS A 144 -3.66 -31.04 -3.47
N GLU A 145 -3.45 -32.04 -2.62
CA GLU A 145 -2.47 -31.97 -1.51
C GLU A 145 -1.12 -32.60 -1.86
N ALA A 146 -0.94 -33.10 -3.09
CA ALA A 146 0.34 -33.61 -3.56
C ALA A 146 1.27 -32.46 -3.95
N HIS A 147 2.45 -32.42 -3.36
CA HIS A 147 3.43 -31.36 -3.62
C HIS A 147 4.87 -31.85 -3.41
N LEU A 148 5.83 -31.08 -3.94
CA LEU A 148 7.25 -31.26 -3.70
C LEU A 148 7.74 -30.16 -2.78
N ALA A 149 8.49 -30.50 -1.73
CA ALA A 149 9.03 -29.53 -0.80
C ALA A 149 10.54 -29.44 -0.89
N PHE A 150 11.04 -28.21 -0.89
CA PHE A 150 12.45 -27.89 -0.77
C PHE A 150 12.67 -27.09 0.51
N GLU A 151 13.69 -27.48 1.26
CA GLU A 151 14.15 -26.73 2.42
C GLU A 151 15.23 -25.76 1.98
N VAL A 152 15.10 -24.49 2.38
CA VAL A 152 16.06 -23.43 2.07
C VAL A 152 17.03 -23.26 3.23
N GLU A 153 18.33 -23.35 2.95
CA GLU A 153 19.38 -23.29 3.98
C GLU A 153 19.81 -21.84 4.25
N GLY A 154 19.46 -21.32 5.43
CA GLY A 154 19.98 -20.06 6.00
C GLY A 154 19.89 -18.80 5.12
N PRO A 155 18.75 -18.51 4.45
CA PRO A 155 18.71 -17.38 3.52
C PRO A 155 18.58 -16.06 4.27
N ASP A 156 19.32 -15.05 3.80
CA ASP A 156 18.94 -13.66 4.08
C ASP A 156 17.75 -13.22 3.19
N PRO A 157 17.03 -12.14 3.54
CA PRO A 157 15.85 -11.71 2.78
C PRO A 157 16.11 -11.36 1.31
N LEU A 158 17.31 -10.90 0.94
CA LEU A 158 17.66 -10.55 -0.44
C LEU A 158 17.86 -11.82 -1.27
N GLU A 159 18.55 -12.80 -0.70
CA GLU A 159 18.75 -14.12 -1.31
C GLU A 159 17.41 -14.85 -1.50
N LEU A 160 16.52 -14.79 -0.50
CA LEU A 160 15.20 -15.39 -0.59
C LEU A 160 14.34 -14.73 -1.68
N ARG A 161 14.38 -13.40 -1.81
CA ARG A 161 13.74 -12.69 -2.94
C ARG A 161 14.31 -13.13 -4.28
N GLY A 162 15.62 -13.29 -4.38
CA GLY A 162 16.29 -13.81 -5.57
C GLY A 162 15.85 -15.23 -5.93
N LEU A 163 15.71 -16.10 -4.93
CA LEU A 163 15.21 -17.46 -5.09
C LEU A 163 13.77 -17.49 -5.61
N CYS A 164 12.85 -16.76 -4.97
CA CYS A 164 11.46 -16.67 -5.43
C CYS A 164 11.36 -16.07 -6.85
N ALA A 165 12.17 -15.05 -7.16
CA ALA A 165 12.22 -14.45 -8.49
C ALA A 165 12.76 -15.44 -9.56
N ALA A 166 13.70 -16.30 -9.19
CA ALA A 166 14.20 -17.35 -10.09
C ALA A 166 13.09 -18.36 -10.42
N PHE A 167 12.33 -18.83 -9.42
CA PHE A 167 11.16 -19.68 -9.63
C PHE A 167 10.16 -19.02 -10.60
N GLY A 168 9.84 -17.74 -10.37
CA GLY A 168 8.97 -16.95 -11.26
C GLY A 168 9.48 -16.85 -12.70
N ARG A 169 10.79 -16.66 -12.89
CA ARG A 169 11.42 -16.56 -14.21
C ARG A 169 11.26 -17.82 -15.05
N TYR A 170 11.27 -18.99 -14.40
CA TYR A 170 11.07 -20.29 -15.03
C TYR A 170 9.60 -20.74 -15.04
N GLY A 171 8.67 -19.82 -14.82
CA GLY A 171 7.23 -20.04 -15.01
C GLY A 171 6.50 -20.60 -13.79
N ALA A 172 7.16 -20.79 -12.64
CA ALA A 172 6.46 -21.15 -11.42
C ALA A 172 5.69 -19.93 -10.90
N VAL A 173 4.49 -20.17 -10.38
CA VAL A 173 3.56 -19.09 -10.03
C VAL A 173 3.27 -19.12 -8.53
N PRO A 174 3.45 -18.02 -7.79
CA PRO A 174 3.01 -17.91 -6.41
C PRO A 174 1.58 -18.44 -6.15
N ASP A 175 1.47 -19.41 -5.23
CA ASP A 175 0.24 -20.15 -4.88
C ASP A 175 -0.01 -20.14 -3.35
N GLY A 176 0.23 -18.98 -2.74
CA GLY A 176 0.04 -18.77 -1.30
C GLY A 176 1.29 -19.04 -0.46
N GLY A 177 1.11 -19.15 0.86
CA GLY A 177 2.19 -19.32 1.83
C GLY A 177 1.75 -18.93 3.23
N GLY A 178 2.66 -19.03 4.21
CA GLY A 178 2.35 -18.72 5.61
C GLY A 178 3.58 -18.77 6.51
N TYR A 179 3.52 -18.10 7.65
CA TYR A 179 4.51 -18.26 8.72
C TYR A 179 3.89 -19.06 9.86
N THR A 180 4.60 -20.08 10.34
CA THR A 180 4.18 -20.96 11.43
C THR A 180 5.03 -20.69 12.66
N PRO A 181 4.53 -19.97 13.69
CA PRO A 181 5.31 -19.62 14.87
C PRO A 181 5.80 -20.82 15.69
N HIS A 182 5.13 -21.97 15.59
CA HIS A 182 5.49 -23.18 16.32
C HIS A 182 6.70 -23.92 15.73
N GLU A 183 6.90 -23.79 14.42
CA GLU A 183 8.01 -24.41 13.69
C GLU A 183 9.12 -23.40 13.38
N ASP A 184 8.93 -22.12 13.77
CA ASP A 184 9.77 -20.98 13.39
C ASP A 184 10.17 -21.07 11.91
N GLY A 185 9.16 -21.13 11.04
CA GLY A 185 9.36 -21.36 9.62
C GLY A 185 8.34 -20.63 8.76
N THR A 186 8.81 -20.09 7.64
CA THR A 186 8.02 -19.43 6.61
C THR A 186 7.96 -20.31 5.37
N VAL A 187 6.75 -20.53 4.87
CA VAL A 187 6.46 -21.39 3.72
C VAL A 187 5.98 -20.55 2.54
N PHE A 188 6.55 -20.82 1.37
CA PHE A 188 6.15 -20.22 0.09
C PHE A 188 5.67 -21.32 -0.83
N TYR A 189 4.42 -21.21 -1.30
CA TYR A 189 3.87 -22.15 -2.26
C TYR A 189 3.98 -21.60 -3.68
N PHE A 190 4.28 -22.49 -4.62
CA PHE A 190 4.23 -22.21 -6.05
C PHE A 190 3.41 -23.29 -6.76
N ALA A 191 2.62 -22.89 -7.75
CA ALA A 191 2.17 -23.78 -8.81
C ALA A 191 3.32 -23.98 -9.80
N ALA A 192 3.60 -25.23 -10.15
CA ALA A 192 4.60 -25.57 -11.13
C ALA A 192 4.16 -25.10 -12.54
N PRO A 193 5.11 -24.80 -13.44
CA PRO A 193 4.82 -24.52 -14.85
C PRO A 193 4.03 -25.65 -15.50
N ALA A 194 3.17 -25.34 -16.47
CA ALA A 194 2.38 -26.35 -17.18
C ALA A 194 3.27 -27.37 -17.93
N GLU A 195 4.48 -26.96 -18.32
CA GLU A 195 5.48 -27.77 -19.01
C GLU A 195 6.38 -28.57 -18.04
N SER A 196 6.16 -28.46 -16.72
CA SER A 196 6.89 -29.22 -15.70
C SER A 196 6.78 -30.71 -15.95
N LYS A 197 7.92 -31.41 -15.86
CA LYS A 197 8.03 -32.86 -16.02
C LYS A 197 8.21 -33.58 -14.69
N ALA A 198 8.15 -32.85 -13.56
CA ALA A 198 8.34 -33.42 -12.24
C ALA A 198 7.17 -34.33 -11.78
N GLY A 199 6.01 -34.26 -12.45
CA GLY A 199 4.83 -35.06 -12.07
C GLY A 199 4.03 -34.50 -10.89
N TYR A 200 4.42 -33.34 -10.37
CA TYR A 200 3.76 -32.61 -9.30
C TYR A 200 3.41 -31.19 -9.76
N GLN A 201 2.21 -30.73 -9.40
CA GLN A 201 1.70 -29.41 -9.79
C GLN A 201 2.01 -28.31 -8.78
N ARG A 202 2.45 -28.69 -7.57
CA ARG A 202 2.68 -27.74 -6.49
C ARG A 202 4.04 -27.95 -5.85
N VAL A 203 4.65 -26.84 -5.48
CA VAL A 203 5.96 -26.77 -4.86
C VAL A 203 5.85 -25.98 -3.57
N GLU A 204 6.54 -26.45 -2.55
CA GLU A 204 6.73 -25.79 -1.27
C GLU A 204 8.20 -25.41 -1.13
N LEU A 205 8.47 -24.15 -0.79
CA LEU A 205 9.75 -23.73 -0.24
C LEU A 205 9.57 -23.49 1.25
N TYR A 206 10.14 -24.35 2.08
CA TYR A 206 10.20 -24.16 3.52
C TYR A 206 11.48 -23.39 3.86
N VAL A 207 11.33 -22.31 4.61
CA VAL A 207 12.42 -21.44 5.01
C VAL A 207 12.42 -21.29 6.53
N PRO A 208 13.47 -21.73 7.24
CA PRO A 208 13.60 -21.46 8.67
C PRO A 208 13.63 -19.95 8.97
N GLY A 209 12.87 -19.52 9.98
CA GLY A 209 12.75 -18.14 10.47
C GLY A 209 11.50 -17.39 10.00
N ASP A 210 11.35 -16.18 10.54
CA ASP A 210 10.29 -15.23 10.20
C ASP A 210 10.69 -14.36 9.00
N HIS A 211 10.17 -14.72 7.82
CA HIS A 211 10.39 -14.02 6.54
C HIS A 211 9.09 -13.38 6.04
N ARG A 212 8.25 -12.88 6.95
CA ARG A 212 6.94 -12.32 6.60
C ARG A 212 6.99 -11.11 5.67
N ASP A 213 8.11 -10.39 5.62
CA ASP A 213 8.33 -9.28 4.68
C ASP A 213 8.46 -9.78 3.23
N VAL A 214 9.18 -10.88 3.00
CA VAL A 214 9.31 -11.51 1.68
C VAL A 214 8.02 -12.24 1.31
N LEU A 215 7.38 -12.89 2.30
CA LEU A 215 6.08 -13.54 2.12
C LEU A 215 5.00 -12.55 1.69
N ALA A 216 5.00 -11.32 2.22
CA ALA A 216 4.03 -10.31 1.84
C ALA A 216 4.05 -10.03 0.32
N ALA A 217 5.24 -9.86 -0.26
CA ALA A 217 5.42 -9.64 -1.70
C ALA A 217 4.98 -10.85 -2.53
N HIS A 218 5.33 -12.07 -2.10
CA HIS A 218 4.89 -13.31 -2.74
C HIS A 218 3.37 -13.45 -2.74
N LEU A 219 2.72 -13.14 -1.61
CA LEU A 219 1.27 -13.18 -1.49
C LEU A 219 0.57 -12.06 -2.28
N ASP A 220 1.20 -10.90 -2.44
CA ASP A 220 0.66 -9.83 -3.31
C ASP A 220 0.62 -10.27 -4.77
N GLU A 221 1.66 -10.93 -5.26
CA GLU A 221 1.68 -11.49 -6.62
C GLU A 221 0.62 -12.59 -6.80
N HIS A 222 0.43 -13.43 -5.78
CA HIS A 222 -0.66 -14.42 -5.77
C HIS A 222 -2.04 -13.76 -5.80
N ARG A 223 -2.27 -12.74 -4.96
CA ARG A 223 -3.54 -12.00 -4.90
C ARG A 223 -3.83 -11.24 -6.19
N ALA A 224 -2.82 -10.65 -6.83
CA ALA A 224 -2.98 -9.97 -8.11
C ALA A 224 -3.49 -10.92 -9.21
N ARG A 225 -3.19 -12.22 -9.10
CA ARG A 225 -3.73 -13.27 -9.97
C ARG A 225 -5.15 -13.73 -9.60
N GLN A 226 -5.78 -13.12 -8.59
CA GLN A 226 -7.19 -13.32 -8.24
C GLN A 226 -7.98 -12.02 -8.51
N PRO A 227 -8.40 -11.74 -9.75
CA PRO A 227 -8.97 -10.45 -10.13
C PRO A 227 -10.23 -10.07 -9.34
N ALA A 228 -11.06 -11.05 -9.00
CA ALA A 228 -12.27 -10.81 -8.21
C ALA A 228 -11.96 -10.39 -6.77
N GLU A 229 -11.00 -11.03 -6.10
CA GLU A 229 -10.56 -10.64 -4.77
C GLU A 229 -9.91 -9.26 -4.79
N SER A 230 -9.04 -9.01 -5.77
CA SER A 230 -8.42 -7.70 -5.96
C SER A 230 -9.46 -6.60 -6.17
N LEU A 231 -10.46 -6.82 -7.03
CA LEU A 231 -11.54 -5.86 -7.27
C LEU A 231 -12.38 -5.62 -6.00
N LEU A 232 -12.72 -6.68 -5.26
CA LEU A 232 -13.47 -6.55 -4.02
C LEU A 232 -12.70 -5.68 -3.02
N ARG A 233 -11.40 -5.90 -2.83
CA ARG A 233 -10.56 -5.06 -1.96
C ARG A 233 -10.63 -3.58 -2.36
N LEU A 234 -10.49 -3.27 -3.65
CA LEU A 234 -10.62 -1.90 -4.16
C LEU A 234 -12.00 -1.30 -3.87
N LEU A 235 -13.09 -2.05 -4.11
CA LEU A 235 -14.46 -1.60 -3.83
C LEU A 235 -14.69 -1.31 -2.33
N THR A 236 -14.02 -2.03 -1.44
CA THR A 236 -14.15 -1.85 0.01
C THR A 236 -13.32 -0.69 0.58
N GLY A 237 -12.50 -0.01 -0.23
CA GLY A 237 -11.69 1.14 0.22
C GLY A 237 -12.54 2.27 0.82
N ALA A 238 -13.77 2.47 0.32
CA ALA A 238 -14.70 3.45 0.88
C ALA A 238 -15.06 3.17 2.36
N TRP A 239 -15.09 1.90 2.75
CA TRP A 239 -15.31 1.49 4.14
C TRP A 239 -14.11 1.81 5.03
N THR A 240 -12.89 1.75 4.48
CA THR A 240 -11.68 2.21 5.17
C THR A 240 -11.76 3.69 5.50
N THR A 241 -12.10 4.54 4.52
CA THR A 241 -12.27 5.99 4.76
C THR A 241 -13.30 6.27 5.85
N GLN A 242 -14.47 5.60 5.80
CA GLN A 242 -15.51 5.78 6.81
C GLN A 242 -15.12 5.21 8.19
N ALA A 243 -14.40 4.10 8.25
CA ALA A 243 -13.93 3.52 9.50
C ALA A 243 -12.94 4.45 10.21
N LEU A 244 -11.99 5.06 9.47
CA LEU A 244 -11.05 6.05 9.99
C LEU A 244 -11.77 7.33 10.45
N ALA A 245 -12.76 7.78 9.68
CA ALA A 245 -13.57 8.93 10.06
C ALA A 245 -14.38 8.66 11.34
N ALA A 246 -15.03 7.50 11.46
CA ALA A 246 -15.75 7.09 12.66
C ALA A 246 -14.80 6.98 13.86
N PHE A 247 -13.60 6.43 13.68
CA PHE A 247 -12.56 6.37 14.70
C PHE A 247 -12.19 7.76 15.23
N ALA A 248 -11.98 8.72 14.32
CA ALA A 248 -11.69 10.12 14.65
C ALA A 248 -12.89 10.87 15.27
N GLN A 249 -14.12 10.60 14.79
CA GLN A 249 -15.35 11.22 15.28
C GLN A 249 -15.66 10.80 16.72
N LEU A 250 -15.52 9.50 17.01
CA LEU A 250 -15.71 8.94 18.35
C LEU A 250 -14.59 9.32 19.33
N ARG A 251 -13.53 9.98 18.86
CA ARG A 251 -12.36 10.33 19.68
C ARG A 251 -11.72 9.11 20.36
N LEU A 252 -11.72 7.99 19.64
CA LEU A 252 -11.05 6.77 20.09
C LEU A 252 -9.52 6.94 20.21
N PRO A 253 -8.81 7.65 19.31
CA PRO A 253 -7.38 7.90 19.48
C PRO A 253 -7.03 8.53 20.84
N GLU A 254 -7.87 9.43 21.36
CA GLU A 254 -7.65 10.07 22.66
C GLU A 254 -7.99 9.15 23.84
N ALA A 255 -8.81 8.13 23.63
CA ALA A 255 -9.17 7.13 24.63
C ALA A 255 -8.20 5.95 24.69
N MET A 256 -7.17 5.92 23.83
CA MET A 256 -6.24 4.81 23.65
C MET A 256 -4.79 5.23 23.87
N GLU A 257 -3.97 4.27 24.29
CA GLU A 257 -2.53 4.44 24.49
C GLU A 257 -1.74 3.74 23.38
N VAL A 258 -0.51 4.19 23.12
CA VAL A 258 0.39 3.53 22.14
C VAL A 258 1.09 2.31 22.73
N THR A 259 1.37 2.33 24.04
CA THR A 259 2.18 1.29 24.71
C THR A 259 1.35 0.19 25.36
N THR A 260 0.10 0.48 25.75
CA THR A 260 -0.71 -0.42 26.59
C THR A 260 -2.09 -0.63 25.99
N GLY A 261 -2.52 -1.88 25.87
CA GLY A 261 -3.86 -2.22 25.39
C GLY A 261 -4.95 -1.96 26.43
N ILE A 262 -6.09 -1.43 25.97
CA ILE A 262 -7.27 -1.12 26.76
C ILE A 262 -8.44 -2.02 26.32
N GLY A 263 -9.15 -2.60 27.29
CA GLY A 263 -10.30 -3.47 27.04
C GLY A 263 -11.44 -2.75 26.30
N VAL A 264 -12.15 -3.48 25.43
CA VAL A 264 -13.17 -2.89 24.54
C VAL A 264 -14.35 -2.31 25.31
N GLU A 265 -14.72 -2.90 26.44
CA GLU A 265 -15.81 -2.44 27.32
C GLU A 265 -15.47 -1.10 27.97
N VAL A 266 -14.19 -0.88 28.29
CA VAL A 266 -13.69 0.39 28.83
C VAL A 266 -13.72 1.45 27.72
N LEU A 267 -13.15 1.15 26.56
CA LEU A 267 -13.16 2.05 25.41
C LEU A 267 -14.58 2.45 25.01
N ALA A 268 -15.49 1.48 24.92
CA ALA A 268 -16.89 1.68 24.58
C ALA A 268 -17.58 2.65 25.55
N ARG A 269 -17.34 2.48 26.86
CA ARG A 269 -17.87 3.38 27.88
C ARG A 269 -17.29 4.78 27.77
N THR A 270 -15.98 4.90 27.51
CA THR A 270 -15.29 6.18 27.38
C THR A 270 -15.82 7.01 26.21
N VAL A 271 -16.08 6.38 25.06
CA VAL A 271 -16.54 7.08 23.85
C VAL A 271 -18.05 7.03 23.62
N GLY A 272 -18.81 6.39 24.52
CA GLY A 272 -20.26 6.24 24.40
C GLY A 272 -20.70 5.33 23.26
N ALA A 273 -19.91 4.29 22.94
CA ALA A 273 -20.21 3.32 21.90
C ALA A 273 -20.82 2.03 22.46
N GLU A 274 -21.49 1.26 21.59
CA GLU A 274 -21.93 -0.10 21.91
C GLU A 274 -20.72 -1.06 21.79
N PRO A 275 -20.43 -1.89 22.82
CA PRO A 275 -19.23 -2.74 22.86
C PRO A 275 -19.03 -3.68 21.67
N GLU A 276 -20.07 -4.37 21.21
CA GLU A 276 -19.95 -5.33 20.10
C GLU A 276 -19.63 -4.63 18.77
N ASN A 277 -20.28 -3.50 18.50
CA ASN A 277 -20.03 -2.66 17.35
C ASN A 277 -18.62 -2.06 17.39
N LEU A 278 -18.17 -1.58 18.55
CA LEU A 278 -16.81 -1.09 18.70
C LEU A 278 -15.78 -2.22 18.48
N ALA A 279 -16.04 -3.42 19.00
CA ALA A 279 -15.17 -4.58 18.78
C ALA A 279 -15.04 -4.94 17.30
N ARG A 280 -16.11 -4.78 16.50
CA ARG A 280 -16.09 -4.99 15.04
C ARG A 280 -15.27 -3.91 14.34
N LEU A 281 -15.45 -2.64 14.70
CA LEU A 281 -14.67 -1.53 14.16
C LEU A 281 -13.18 -1.69 14.48
N LEU A 282 -12.82 -1.93 15.74
CA LEU A 282 -11.43 -2.12 16.17
C LEU A 282 -10.77 -3.34 15.51
N ARG A 283 -11.52 -4.42 15.27
CA ARG A 283 -11.00 -5.57 14.52
C ARG A 283 -10.65 -5.20 13.07
N TYR A 284 -11.49 -4.40 12.42
CA TYR A 284 -11.21 -3.91 11.07
C TYR A 284 -10.03 -2.94 11.04
N LEU A 285 -9.95 -2.00 12.00
CA LEU A 285 -8.83 -1.08 12.14
C LEU A 285 -7.52 -1.80 12.51
N ALA A 286 -7.59 -2.93 13.20
CA ALA A 286 -6.43 -3.77 13.48
C ALA A 286 -5.86 -4.45 12.24
N MET A 287 -6.75 -4.87 11.33
CA MET A 287 -6.35 -5.38 10.01
C MET A 287 -5.61 -4.32 9.18
N LEU A 288 -5.94 -3.04 9.40
CA LEU A 288 -5.33 -1.88 8.73
C LEU A 288 -4.10 -1.32 9.48
N ASP A 289 -3.66 -1.98 10.55
CA ASP A 289 -2.54 -1.54 11.40
C ASP A 289 -2.72 -0.14 12.01
N VAL A 290 -3.97 0.32 12.19
CA VAL A 290 -4.29 1.58 12.89
C VAL A 290 -4.31 1.37 14.41
N VAL A 291 -4.68 0.16 14.83
CA VAL A 291 -4.66 -0.30 16.21
C VAL A 291 -4.05 -1.70 16.26
N ALA A 292 -3.50 -2.09 17.40
CA ALA A 292 -3.02 -3.45 17.61
C ALA A 292 -3.74 -4.07 18.79
N ARG A 293 -4.06 -5.38 18.68
CA ARG A 293 -4.64 -6.15 19.78
C ARG A 293 -3.53 -6.88 20.53
N ASP A 294 -3.54 -6.78 21.85
CA ASP A 294 -2.66 -7.52 22.75
C ASP A 294 -3.48 -8.30 23.80
N ARG A 295 -2.81 -8.79 24.85
CA ARG A 295 -3.44 -9.56 25.93
C ARG A 295 -4.36 -8.71 26.81
N THR A 296 -4.15 -7.39 26.88
CA THR A 296 -4.89 -6.47 27.77
C THR A 296 -5.99 -5.71 27.03
N GLY A 297 -5.93 -5.63 25.70
CA GLY A 297 -7.00 -5.09 24.87
C GLY A 297 -6.49 -4.56 23.54
N TYR A 298 -6.93 -3.35 23.16
CA TYR A 298 -6.47 -2.65 21.96
C TYR A 298 -5.62 -1.43 22.33
N ARG A 299 -4.53 -1.23 21.59
CA ARG A 299 -3.64 -0.06 21.68
C ARG A 299 -3.51 0.62 20.32
N LEU A 300 -3.12 1.89 20.29
CA LEU A 300 -2.77 2.59 19.06
C LEU A 300 -1.44 2.09 18.48
N THR A 301 -1.35 2.08 17.16
CA THR A 301 -0.06 2.05 16.46
C THR A 301 0.43 3.48 16.22
N GLU A 302 1.64 3.62 15.68
CA GLU A 302 2.15 4.93 15.23
C GLU A 302 1.25 5.54 14.16
N LEU A 303 0.70 4.71 13.25
CA LEU A 303 -0.26 5.14 12.23
C LEU A 303 -1.55 5.70 12.85
N GLY A 304 -2.13 4.99 13.81
CA GLY A 304 -3.34 5.46 14.50
C GLY A 304 -3.11 6.71 15.35
N ALA A 305 -1.89 6.89 15.88
CA ALA A 305 -1.54 8.06 16.68
C ALA A 305 -1.60 9.38 15.90
N LEU A 306 -1.43 9.35 14.57
CA LEU A 306 -1.60 10.52 13.69
C LEU A 306 -3.03 11.08 13.71
N LEU A 307 -4.02 10.30 14.17
CA LEU A 307 -5.42 10.72 14.30
C LEU A 307 -5.76 11.32 15.67
N ARG A 308 -4.81 11.41 16.60
CA ARG A 308 -5.03 12.11 17.87
C ARG A 308 -5.09 13.62 17.67
N ALA A 309 -6.06 14.29 18.28
CA ALA A 309 -6.22 15.73 18.18
C ALA A 309 -5.05 16.54 18.78
N ASP A 310 -4.35 15.98 19.76
CA ASP A 310 -3.22 16.63 20.46
C ASP A 310 -1.85 16.37 19.81
N SER A 311 -1.80 15.55 18.75
CA SER A 311 -0.56 15.26 18.04
C SER A 311 -0.09 16.45 17.21
N THR A 312 1.23 16.70 17.22
CA THR A 312 1.85 17.64 16.27
C THR A 312 1.73 17.04 14.87
N GLY A 313 1.10 17.74 13.94
CA GLY A 313 0.82 17.20 12.60
C GLY A 313 -0.43 16.32 12.52
N SER A 314 -1.37 16.45 13.47
CA SER A 314 -2.61 15.67 13.49
C SER A 314 -3.35 15.65 12.15
N MET A 315 -3.60 14.45 11.64
CA MET A 315 -4.40 14.20 10.44
C MET A 315 -5.89 14.01 10.76
N ARG A 316 -6.30 14.18 12.02
CA ARG A 316 -7.70 14.07 12.45
C ARG A 316 -8.64 14.96 11.62
N PRO A 317 -8.34 16.25 11.36
CA PRO A 317 -9.22 17.10 10.55
C PRO A 317 -9.43 16.54 9.14
N LEU A 318 -8.36 16.04 8.50
CA LEU A 318 -8.43 15.40 7.18
C LEU A 318 -9.34 14.18 7.18
N ALA A 319 -9.20 13.28 8.17
CA ALA A 319 -10.06 12.10 8.27
C ALA A 319 -11.56 12.48 8.39
N LEU A 320 -11.88 13.52 9.17
CA LEU A 320 -13.25 14.02 9.32
C LEU A 320 -13.78 14.67 8.03
N MET A 321 -12.95 15.45 7.34
CA MET A 321 -13.33 16.09 6.09
C MET A 321 -13.55 15.04 4.98
N TYR A 322 -12.63 14.09 4.85
CA TYR A 322 -12.65 13.06 3.81
C TYR A 322 -13.71 11.99 4.05
N GLY A 323 -14.08 11.72 5.31
CA GLY A 323 -15.24 10.89 5.65
C GLY A 323 -16.56 11.68 5.71
N GLY A 324 -16.52 13.00 5.55
CA GLY A 324 -17.65 13.90 5.70
C GLY A 324 -18.16 14.44 4.35
N PRO A 325 -18.17 15.77 4.14
CA PRO A 325 -18.67 16.37 2.90
C PRO A 325 -18.02 15.82 1.63
N PHE A 326 -16.70 15.61 1.62
CA PHE A 326 -16.00 15.09 0.44
C PHE A 326 -16.29 13.61 0.16
N TYR A 327 -16.60 12.80 1.18
CA TYR A 327 -17.09 11.45 0.92
C TYR A 327 -18.42 11.47 0.16
N ARG A 328 -19.31 12.39 0.54
CA ARG A 328 -20.65 12.51 -0.05
C ARG A 328 -20.60 13.03 -1.47
N SER A 329 -19.76 14.02 -1.77
CA SER A 329 -19.58 14.51 -3.13
C SER A 329 -19.00 13.44 -4.06
N PHE A 330 -18.08 12.60 -3.58
CA PHE A 330 -17.53 11.48 -4.36
C PHE A 330 -18.59 10.43 -4.75
N ALA A 331 -19.70 10.31 -4.01
CA ALA A 331 -20.84 9.51 -4.45
C ALA A 331 -21.47 10.05 -5.75
N GLY A 332 -21.29 11.34 -6.05
CA GLY A 332 -21.70 12.02 -7.28
C GLY A 332 -20.65 12.00 -8.40
N LEU A 333 -19.51 11.31 -8.27
CA LEU A 333 -18.44 11.33 -9.29
C LEU A 333 -18.94 10.96 -10.70
N ALA A 334 -19.89 10.02 -10.81
CA ALA A 334 -20.48 9.63 -12.09
C ALA A 334 -21.30 10.75 -12.76
N HIS A 335 -21.83 11.72 -12.00
CA HIS A 335 -22.45 12.92 -12.56
C HIS A 335 -21.37 13.78 -13.22
N THR A 336 -20.31 14.11 -12.48
CA THR A 336 -19.18 14.91 -12.99
C THR A 336 -18.56 14.32 -14.25
N VAL A 337 -18.33 13.00 -14.28
CA VAL A 337 -17.80 12.34 -15.48
C VAL A 337 -18.73 12.46 -16.69
N ARG A 338 -20.05 12.47 -16.47
CA ARG A 338 -21.03 12.53 -17.56
C ARG A 338 -21.27 13.95 -18.08
N THR A 339 -21.29 14.94 -17.20
CA THR A 339 -21.70 16.30 -17.54
C THR A 339 -20.55 17.29 -17.62
N GLY A 340 -19.45 17.02 -16.92
CA GLY A 340 -18.38 17.99 -16.67
C GLY A 340 -18.66 18.91 -15.48
N ASP A 341 -19.84 18.84 -14.86
CA ASP A 341 -20.22 19.69 -13.73
C ASP A 341 -19.69 19.13 -12.40
N VAL A 342 -19.43 20.01 -11.43
CA VAL A 342 -18.84 19.62 -10.13
C VAL A 342 -19.88 18.90 -9.26
N ALA A 343 -19.53 17.70 -8.77
CA ALA A 343 -20.46 16.87 -7.98
C ALA A 343 -20.80 17.49 -6.63
N PHE A 344 -19.85 18.19 -6.01
CA PHE A 344 -20.11 18.95 -4.78
C PHE A 344 -21.23 19.97 -4.99
N ASP A 345 -21.11 20.81 -6.02
CA ASP A 345 -22.10 21.84 -6.36
C ASP A 345 -23.46 21.23 -6.68
N HIS A 346 -23.48 20.11 -7.41
CA HIS A 346 -24.71 19.38 -7.69
C HIS A 346 -25.41 18.87 -6.41
N LEU A 347 -24.64 18.37 -5.44
CA LEU A 347 -25.17 17.76 -4.22
C LEU A 347 -25.56 18.80 -3.15
N PHE A 348 -24.76 19.85 -3.00
CA PHE A 348 -24.92 20.86 -1.96
C PHE A 348 -25.56 22.15 -2.47
N GLY A 349 -25.75 22.30 -3.79
CA GLY A 349 -26.46 23.41 -4.43
C GLY A 349 -25.61 24.66 -4.69
N GLU A 350 -24.36 24.69 -4.21
CA GLU A 350 -23.43 25.80 -4.35
C GLU A 350 -21.98 25.31 -4.26
N ASN A 351 -21.02 26.15 -4.64
CA ASN A 351 -19.60 25.82 -4.56
C ASN A 351 -19.16 25.58 -3.09
N HIS A 352 -18.22 24.67 -2.88
CA HIS A 352 -17.77 24.28 -1.55
C HIS A 352 -17.27 25.46 -0.68
N PHE A 353 -16.62 26.48 -1.26
CA PHE A 353 -16.18 27.65 -0.49
C PHE A 353 -17.37 28.44 0.07
N ASP A 354 -18.39 28.69 -0.75
CA ASP A 354 -19.59 29.41 -0.34
C ASP A 354 -20.39 28.59 0.68
N TYR A 355 -20.52 27.28 0.43
CA TYR A 355 -21.14 26.35 1.35
C TYR A 355 -20.44 26.35 2.73
N PHE A 356 -19.12 26.24 2.77
CA PHE A 356 -18.36 26.26 4.04
C PHE A 356 -18.45 27.62 4.74
N ALA A 357 -18.43 28.74 4.00
CA ALA A 357 -18.58 30.08 4.59
C ALA A 357 -19.92 30.24 5.34
N ARG A 358 -20.97 29.52 4.93
CA ARG A 358 -22.28 29.49 5.62
C ARG A 358 -22.33 28.52 6.81
N HIS A 359 -21.33 27.66 6.97
CA HIS A 359 -21.25 26.61 7.99
C HIS A 359 -19.93 26.74 8.77
N PRO A 360 -19.88 27.60 9.82
CA PRO A 360 -18.63 27.94 10.50
C PRO A 360 -17.81 26.74 11.00
N GLU A 361 -18.47 25.69 11.48
CA GLU A 361 -17.79 24.45 11.93
C GLU A 361 -17.10 23.71 10.77
N LEU A 362 -17.69 23.73 9.57
CA LEU A 362 -17.11 23.13 8.37
C LEU A 362 -15.98 23.99 7.80
N ALA A 363 -16.12 25.32 7.83
CA ALA A 363 -15.03 26.23 7.47
C ALA A 363 -13.81 26.01 8.38
N GLU A 364 -14.01 25.95 9.71
CA GLU A 364 -12.92 25.67 10.64
C GLU A 364 -12.33 24.28 10.41
N LEU A 365 -13.17 23.28 10.13
CA LEU A 365 -12.68 21.93 9.80
C LEU A 365 -11.86 21.93 8.52
N PHE A 366 -12.28 22.64 7.48
CA PHE A 366 -11.57 22.78 6.22
C PHE A 366 -10.22 23.44 6.43
N ASP A 367 -10.18 24.57 7.14
CA ASP A 367 -8.94 25.29 7.46
C ASP A 367 -7.95 24.38 8.20
N ARG A 368 -8.41 23.65 9.23
CA ARG A 368 -7.57 22.68 9.96
C ARG A 368 -7.14 21.49 9.10
N SER A 369 -7.96 21.06 8.14
CA SER A 369 -7.61 19.98 7.20
C SER A 369 -6.53 20.41 6.22
N MET A 370 -6.61 21.66 5.73
CA MET A 370 -5.57 22.24 4.90
C MET A 370 -4.26 22.39 5.66
N ALA A 371 -4.31 22.79 6.93
CA ALA A 371 -3.14 22.86 7.81
C ALA A 371 -2.53 21.48 8.13
N ALA A 372 -3.35 20.44 8.30
CA ALA A 372 -2.86 19.07 8.50
C ALA A 372 -2.10 18.51 7.29
N SER A 373 -2.33 19.05 6.09
CA SER A 373 -1.60 18.67 4.86
C SER A 373 -0.24 19.38 4.72
N SER A 374 0.14 20.22 5.68
CA SER A 374 1.33 21.08 5.62
C SER A 374 2.68 20.36 5.63
N HIS A 375 2.71 19.06 5.95
CA HIS A 375 3.91 18.23 5.81
C HIS A 375 4.48 18.23 4.38
N MET A 376 3.62 18.43 3.38
CA MET A 376 4.06 18.65 1.99
C MET A 376 5.08 19.79 1.88
N PHE A 377 4.97 20.81 2.72
CA PHE A 377 5.80 22.02 2.66
C PHE A 377 7.09 21.95 3.46
N GLU A 378 7.31 20.89 4.23
CA GLU A 378 8.45 20.76 5.15
C GLU A 378 9.82 20.99 4.49
N PRO A 379 10.11 20.50 3.27
CA PRO A 379 11.38 20.76 2.60
C PRO A 379 11.51 22.16 1.98
N LEU A 380 10.41 22.89 1.80
CA LEU A 380 10.41 24.13 1.00
C LEU A 380 11.34 25.21 1.55
N PRO A 381 11.45 25.46 2.87
CA PRO A 381 12.44 26.39 3.40
C PRO A 381 13.88 26.04 3.05
N ALA A 382 14.19 24.76 2.78
CA ALA A 382 15.52 24.31 2.37
C ALA A 382 15.74 24.33 0.85
N HIS A 383 14.70 24.60 0.05
CA HIS A 383 14.79 24.66 -1.40
C HIS A 383 15.91 25.63 -1.84
N PRO A 384 16.72 25.30 -2.87
CA PRO A 384 17.89 26.10 -3.24
C PRO A 384 17.61 27.60 -3.46
N VAL A 385 16.48 27.93 -4.10
CA VAL A 385 16.05 29.32 -4.32
C VAL A 385 15.78 30.06 -3.01
N ILE A 386 15.01 29.44 -2.10
CA ILE A 386 14.68 30.05 -0.79
C ILE A 386 15.93 30.19 0.07
N LYS A 387 16.79 29.16 0.09
CA LYS A 387 18.05 29.17 0.82
C LYS A 387 18.99 30.27 0.30
N ALA A 388 19.14 30.40 -1.01
CA ALA A 388 19.94 31.46 -1.62
C ALA A 388 19.42 32.86 -1.26
N ALA A 389 18.10 33.06 -1.31
CA ALA A 389 17.48 34.32 -0.90
C ALA A 389 17.72 34.61 0.61
N GLY A 390 17.57 33.61 1.47
CA GLY A 390 17.76 33.74 2.92
C GLY A 390 19.22 33.98 3.34
N GLN A 391 20.18 33.49 2.55
CA GLN A 391 21.62 33.67 2.77
C GLN A 391 22.19 34.93 2.12
N ALA A 392 21.40 35.65 1.32
CA ALA A 392 21.86 36.84 0.63
C ALA A 392 22.37 37.93 1.60
N PRO A 393 23.40 38.71 1.22
CA PRO A 393 23.97 39.75 2.08
C PRO A 393 23.03 40.94 2.30
N VAL A 394 21.98 41.09 1.48
CA VAL A 394 20.93 42.10 1.61
C VAL A 394 19.60 41.38 1.86
N PRO A 395 18.70 41.90 2.72
CA PRO A 395 17.38 41.31 2.94
C PRO A 395 16.62 41.12 1.61
N ARG A 396 16.00 39.95 1.45
CA ARG A 396 15.23 39.56 0.27
C ARG A 396 13.76 39.38 0.64
N THR A 397 12.89 39.56 -0.34
CA THR A 397 11.44 39.50 -0.16
C THR A 397 10.84 38.29 -0.86
N VAL A 398 10.08 37.49 -0.10
CA VAL A 398 9.24 36.41 -0.61
C VAL A 398 7.81 36.92 -0.74
N VAL A 399 7.22 36.78 -1.92
CA VAL A 399 5.84 37.15 -2.20
C VAL A 399 5.01 35.87 -2.33
N ASP A 400 4.11 35.64 -1.38
CA ASP A 400 3.19 34.51 -1.37
C ASP A 400 1.84 34.96 -1.97
N ILE A 401 1.50 34.42 -3.14
CA ILE A 401 0.35 34.83 -3.96
C ILE A 401 -0.80 33.86 -3.70
N ALA A 402 -1.93 34.38 -3.21
CA ALA A 402 -3.03 33.56 -2.68
C ALA A 402 -2.52 32.58 -1.60
N GLY A 403 -1.71 33.09 -0.67
CA GLY A 403 -1.04 32.30 0.37
C GLY A 403 -1.94 31.77 1.48
N GLY A 404 -3.27 31.93 1.36
CA GLY A 404 -4.25 31.48 2.35
C GLY A 404 -3.97 32.02 3.75
N ASN A 405 -3.89 31.13 4.74
CA ASN A 405 -3.61 31.47 6.14
C ASN A 405 -2.11 31.80 6.41
N GLY A 406 -1.27 31.83 5.38
CA GLY A 406 0.15 32.19 5.49
C GLY A 406 1.05 31.14 6.10
N GLU A 407 0.59 29.89 6.26
CA GLU A 407 1.39 28.83 6.86
C GLU A 407 2.72 28.61 6.12
N LEU A 408 2.69 28.57 4.79
CA LEU A 408 3.87 28.33 3.98
C LEU A 408 4.90 29.44 4.15
N LEU A 409 4.45 30.70 3.98
CA LEU A 409 5.28 31.87 4.21
C LEU A 409 5.83 31.89 5.64
N GLY A 410 5.02 31.53 6.64
CA GLY A 410 5.43 31.44 8.03
C GLY A 410 6.61 30.49 8.22
N ARG A 411 6.55 29.28 7.65
CA ARG A 411 7.64 28.29 7.71
C ARG A 411 8.93 28.81 7.07
N ILE A 412 8.81 29.48 5.92
CA ILE A 412 9.97 30.10 5.24
C ILE A 412 10.60 31.20 6.10
N LEU A 413 9.78 32.09 6.67
CA LEU A 413 10.24 33.19 7.52
C LEU A 413 10.82 32.68 8.85
N ALA A 414 10.31 31.57 9.39
CA ALA A 414 10.85 30.92 10.58
C ALA A 414 12.28 30.43 10.36
N ALA A 415 12.53 29.76 9.24
CA ALA A 415 13.82 29.19 8.88
C ALA A 415 14.87 30.26 8.51
N HIS A 416 14.43 31.38 7.91
CA HIS A 416 15.33 32.42 7.40
C HIS A 416 15.02 33.79 8.01
N ARG A 417 15.78 34.16 9.05
CA ARG A 417 15.56 35.41 9.82
C ARG A 417 15.67 36.70 9.00
N ARG A 418 16.43 36.67 7.90
CA ARG A 418 16.68 37.84 7.05
C ARG A 418 15.66 38.03 5.92
N LEU A 419 14.79 37.05 5.67
CA LEU A 419 13.71 37.18 4.69
C LEU A 419 12.59 38.05 5.25
N ARG A 420 11.97 38.80 4.34
CA ARG A 420 10.70 39.50 4.54
C ARG A 420 9.63 38.85 3.67
N GLY A 421 8.39 38.88 4.13
CA GLY A 421 7.23 38.33 3.43
C GLY A 421 6.31 39.43 2.90
N ILE A 422 5.66 39.16 1.78
CA ILE A 422 4.43 39.83 1.38
C ILE A 422 3.39 38.75 1.09
N LEU A 423 2.28 38.77 1.80
CA LEU A 423 1.16 37.85 1.58
C LEU A 423 0.04 38.59 0.84
N LEU A 424 -0.25 38.17 -0.40
CA LEU A 424 -1.39 38.65 -1.18
C LEU A 424 -2.55 37.66 -1.04
N GLU A 425 -3.70 38.14 -0.60
CA GLU A 425 -4.92 37.34 -0.48
C GLU A 425 -6.17 38.22 -0.60
N ARG A 426 -7.32 37.56 -0.77
CA ARG A 426 -8.63 38.22 -0.77
C ARG A 426 -8.88 38.92 0.57
N PRO A 427 -9.62 40.04 0.58
CA PRO A 427 -9.83 40.84 1.79
C PRO A 427 -10.34 40.05 3.01
N HIS A 428 -11.20 39.06 2.82
CA HIS A 428 -11.78 38.28 3.92
C HIS A 428 -10.81 37.23 4.51
N VAL A 429 -9.73 36.87 3.82
CA VAL A 429 -8.74 35.87 4.26
C VAL A 429 -7.59 36.53 5.04
N ILE A 430 -7.24 37.77 4.70
CA ILE A 430 -6.07 38.50 5.22
C ILE A 430 -6.02 38.55 6.76
N GLU A 431 -7.15 38.75 7.43
CA GLU A 431 -7.19 38.80 8.90
C GLU A 431 -6.91 37.43 9.55
N GLY A 432 -7.29 36.33 8.89
CA GLY A 432 -6.90 34.98 9.31
C GLY A 432 -5.39 34.77 9.17
N ALA A 433 -4.83 35.17 8.03
CA ALA A 433 -3.39 35.06 7.76
C ALA A 433 -2.55 35.88 8.74
N ARG A 434 -2.99 37.11 9.05
CA ARG A 434 -2.34 37.98 10.03
C ARG A 434 -2.29 37.33 11.40
N ARG A 435 -3.41 36.83 11.92
CA ARG A 435 -3.44 36.14 13.22
C ARG A 435 -2.49 34.94 13.27
N SER A 436 -2.44 34.15 12.20
CA SER A 436 -1.57 32.96 12.10
C SER A 436 -0.08 33.33 12.11
N LEU A 437 0.33 34.30 11.29
CA LEU A 437 1.71 34.77 11.20
C LEU A 437 2.16 35.55 12.43
N ASP A 438 1.27 36.30 13.08
CA ASP A 438 1.53 36.99 14.34
C ASP A 438 1.74 35.97 15.48
N ALA A 439 0.91 34.93 15.56
CA ALA A 439 1.07 33.84 16.53
C ALA A 439 2.40 33.08 16.35
N GLY A 440 2.89 32.97 15.10
CA GLY A 440 4.22 32.44 14.80
C GLY A 440 5.39 33.39 15.07
N GLY A 441 5.13 34.65 15.46
CA GLY A 441 6.15 35.67 15.67
C GLY A 441 6.81 36.15 14.38
N HIS A 442 6.05 36.18 13.27
CA HIS A 442 6.53 36.55 11.94
C HIS A 442 5.82 37.78 11.35
N GLY A 443 4.76 38.25 12.01
CA GLY A 443 3.98 39.43 11.63
C GLY A 443 4.81 40.66 11.27
N ASP A 444 5.76 41.05 12.12
CA ASP A 444 6.61 42.23 11.92
C ASP A 444 7.49 42.17 10.66
N ARG A 445 7.68 40.98 10.10
CA ARG A 445 8.45 40.74 8.87
C ARG A 445 7.57 40.49 7.65
N CYS A 446 6.24 40.56 7.81
CA CYS A 446 5.28 40.30 6.75
C CYS A 446 4.42 41.55 6.47
N ALA A 447 4.38 41.96 5.20
CA ALA A 447 3.37 42.91 4.74
C ALA A 447 2.15 42.14 4.22
N TYR A 448 0.96 42.64 4.49
CA TYR A 448 -0.31 42.03 4.06
C TYR A 448 -0.93 42.88 2.96
N ARG A 449 -1.25 42.26 1.82
CA ARG A 449 -1.86 42.92 0.67
C ARG A 449 -3.23 42.29 0.42
N ALA A 450 -4.30 43.04 0.68
CA ALA A 450 -5.62 42.64 0.24
C ALA A 450 -5.77 42.94 -1.26
N GLY A 451 -6.15 41.94 -2.07
CA GLY A 451 -6.32 42.08 -3.52
C GLY A 451 -6.62 40.77 -4.22
N ASP A 452 -6.55 40.79 -5.55
CA ASP A 452 -6.66 39.60 -6.40
C ASP A 452 -5.37 39.42 -7.23
N PHE A 453 -5.32 38.43 -8.12
CA PHE A 453 -4.16 38.12 -8.95
C PHE A 453 -3.69 39.30 -9.84
N ALA A 454 -4.53 40.30 -10.10
CA ALA A 454 -4.12 41.52 -10.79
C ALA A 454 -3.21 42.44 -9.95
N ASP A 455 -3.23 42.28 -8.62
CA ASP A 455 -2.57 43.13 -7.62
C ASP A 455 -1.23 42.57 -7.13
N VAL A 456 -0.64 41.59 -7.86
CA VAL A 456 0.64 40.96 -7.49
C VAL A 456 1.72 42.02 -7.21
N PRO A 457 2.26 42.09 -5.98
CA PRO A 457 3.25 43.09 -5.61
C PRO A 457 4.53 43.00 -6.46
N ALA A 458 5.00 44.13 -6.98
CA ALA A 458 6.26 44.21 -7.69
C ALA A 458 7.46 44.22 -6.73
N GLY A 459 8.65 43.86 -7.25
CA GLY A 459 9.93 44.01 -6.54
C GLY A 459 10.26 42.90 -5.52
N GLY A 460 9.53 41.78 -5.56
CA GLY A 460 9.91 40.56 -4.84
C GLY A 460 11.14 39.88 -5.46
N ASP A 461 11.81 39.04 -4.67
CA ASP A 461 12.94 38.23 -5.14
C ASP A 461 12.53 36.78 -5.41
N VAL A 462 11.58 36.27 -4.64
CA VAL A 462 10.96 34.96 -4.85
C VAL A 462 9.45 35.12 -4.79
N TYR A 463 8.75 34.61 -5.81
CA TYR A 463 7.29 34.56 -5.86
C TYR A 463 6.85 33.11 -5.68
N ILE A 464 5.75 32.90 -4.95
CA ILE A 464 5.22 31.57 -4.66
C ILE A 464 3.75 31.53 -5.05
N LEU A 465 3.38 30.47 -5.78
CA LEU A 465 2.00 30.03 -6.00
C LEU A 465 1.91 28.61 -5.44
N SER A 466 1.15 28.41 -4.36
CA SER A 466 1.07 27.11 -3.69
C SER A 466 -0.36 26.61 -3.65
N ARG A 467 -0.67 25.52 -4.36
CA ARG A 467 -2.04 24.98 -4.51
C ARG A 467 -3.01 26.06 -4.98
N VAL A 468 -2.64 26.70 -6.09
CA VAL A 468 -3.42 27.82 -6.67
C VAL A 468 -3.81 27.47 -8.10
N LEU A 469 -2.84 27.09 -8.94
CA LEU A 469 -3.11 26.90 -10.36
C LEU A 469 -3.97 25.67 -10.62
N HIS A 470 -3.92 24.68 -9.72
CA HIS A 470 -4.77 23.50 -9.85
C HIS A 470 -6.28 23.77 -9.70
N ASP A 471 -6.68 24.90 -9.12
CA ASP A 471 -8.10 25.27 -8.96
C ASP A 471 -8.71 25.85 -10.24
N TRP A 472 -7.87 26.24 -11.21
CA TRP A 472 -8.28 27.03 -12.36
C TRP A 472 -8.13 26.29 -13.67
N ASP A 473 -8.87 26.72 -14.69
CA ASP A 473 -8.65 26.30 -16.07
C ASP A 473 -7.38 26.95 -16.67
N ASP A 474 -7.03 26.52 -17.88
CA ASP A 474 -5.80 26.98 -18.54
C ASP A 474 -5.82 28.47 -18.88
N ASP A 475 -6.97 29.04 -19.21
CA ASP A 475 -7.08 30.46 -19.59
C ASP A 475 -6.83 31.34 -18.37
N ARG A 476 -7.44 31.00 -17.24
CA ARG A 476 -7.23 31.70 -15.98
C ARG A 476 -5.83 31.44 -15.41
N CYS A 477 -5.26 30.25 -15.55
CA CYS A 477 -3.85 30.01 -15.21
C CYS A 477 -2.91 30.92 -15.99
N ARG A 478 -3.12 31.10 -17.31
CA ARG A 478 -2.31 32.01 -18.13
C ARG A 478 -2.43 33.45 -17.66
N GLU A 479 -3.63 33.91 -17.31
CA GLU A 479 -3.84 35.25 -16.76
C GLU A 479 -3.08 35.46 -15.45
N ILE A 480 -3.20 34.54 -14.50
CA ILE A 480 -2.49 34.58 -13.21
C ILE A 480 -0.97 34.64 -13.44
N LEU A 481 -0.45 33.74 -14.27
CA LEU A 481 0.98 33.69 -14.60
C LEU A 481 1.46 34.96 -15.31
N HIS A 482 0.63 35.56 -16.16
CA HIS A 482 0.94 36.83 -16.81
C HIS A 482 1.06 37.98 -15.80
N HIS A 483 0.17 38.05 -14.81
CA HIS A 483 0.28 39.02 -13.72
C HIS A 483 1.55 38.83 -12.89
N CYS A 484 1.88 37.57 -12.56
CA CYS A 484 3.13 37.23 -11.87
C CYS A 484 4.35 37.69 -12.70
N SER A 485 4.41 37.29 -13.97
CA SER A 485 5.47 37.67 -14.90
C SER A 485 5.61 39.19 -15.02
N ARG A 486 4.51 39.94 -15.08
CA ARG A 486 4.56 41.41 -15.14
C ARG A 486 5.16 42.03 -13.87
N ALA A 487 4.82 41.52 -12.69
CA ALA A 487 5.28 42.06 -11.41
C ALA A 487 6.73 41.66 -11.06
N MET A 488 7.16 40.47 -11.50
CA MET A 488 8.49 39.93 -11.24
C MET A 488 9.60 40.79 -11.87
N PRO A 489 10.63 41.21 -11.14
CA PRO A 489 11.85 41.72 -11.76
C PRO A 489 12.62 40.59 -12.50
N ALA A 490 13.57 40.96 -13.37
CA ALA A 490 14.29 40.00 -14.21
C ALA A 490 15.10 38.95 -13.43
N HIS A 491 15.52 39.27 -12.19
CA HIS A 491 16.27 38.36 -11.33
C HIS A 491 15.40 37.46 -10.46
N ALA A 492 14.08 37.66 -10.43
CA ALA A 492 13.21 36.94 -9.51
C ALA A 492 12.95 35.51 -9.98
N ASP A 493 12.79 34.63 -8.99
CA ASP A 493 12.37 33.25 -9.17
C ASP A 493 10.87 33.11 -8.87
N LEU A 494 10.16 32.27 -9.62
CA LEU A 494 8.81 31.82 -9.32
C LEU A 494 8.86 30.34 -8.91
N LEU A 495 8.27 30.01 -7.76
CA LEU A 495 8.08 28.65 -7.29
C LEU A 495 6.59 28.32 -7.33
N ILE A 496 6.22 27.30 -8.09
CA ILE A 496 4.87 26.75 -8.11
C ILE A 496 4.89 25.44 -7.32
N VAL A 497 4.10 25.36 -6.25
CA VAL A 497 4.04 24.21 -5.36
C VAL A 497 2.70 23.51 -5.57
N GLU A 498 2.72 22.38 -6.27
CA GLU A 498 1.53 21.67 -6.76
C GLU A 498 1.78 20.15 -6.75
N ARG A 499 0.73 19.35 -6.99
CA ARG A 499 0.94 17.94 -7.35
C ARG A 499 1.10 17.83 -8.86
N VAL A 500 2.17 17.19 -9.29
CA VAL A 500 2.45 17.03 -10.73
C VAL A 500 2.10 15.62 -11.15
N LEU A 501 1.29 15.50 -12.20
CA LEU A 501 0.90 14.20 -12.74
C LEU A 501 2.11 13.45 -13.33
N PRO A 502 2.27 12.15 -13.01
CA PRO A 502 3.33 11.33 -13.60
C PRO A 502 3.11 11.14 -15.12
N THR A 503 4.21 10.94 -15.85
CA THR A 503 4.18 10.74 -17.32
C THR A 503 4.43 9.28 -17.72
N ASP A 504 4.92 8.47 -16.80
CA ASP A 504 5.36 7.09 -16.99
C ASP A 504 4.32 6.04 -16.57
N GLY A 505 3.15 6.49 -16.11
CA GLY A 505 2.09 5.64 -15.59
C GLY A 505 2.37 5.09 -14.19
N SER A 506 3.37 5.61 -13.48
CA SER A 506 3.61 5.28 -12.07
C SER A 506 2.39 5.63 -11.20
N THR A 507 2.20 4.85 -10.13
CA THR A 507 1.18 5.15 -9.12
C THR A 507 1.52 6.45 -8.41
N SER A 508 0.58 7.39 -8.36
CA SER A 508 0.76 8.66 -7.66
C SER A 508 -0.53 9.14 -7.01
N LEU A 509 -0.40 9.76 -5.84
CA LEU A 509 -1.46 10.52 -5.19
C LEU A 509 -1.96 11.67 -6.06
N ALA A 510 -1.12 12.23 -6.95
CA ALA A 510 -1.53 13.27 -7.90
C ALA A 510 -2.70 12.81 -8.78
N THR A 511 -2.71 11.56 -9.23
CA THR A 511 -3.79 10.99 -10.05
C THR A 511 -5.10 10.88 -9.26
N ALA A 512 -5.03 10.46 -8.00
CA ALA A 512 -6.20 10.42 -7.13
C ALA A 512 -6.69 11.83 -6.77
N TRP A 513 -5.79 12.79 -6.64
CA TRP A 513 -6.12 14.19 -6.36
C TRP A 513 -6.71 14.91 -7.56
N ASP A 514 -6.33 14.56 -8.78
CA ASP A 514 -6.97 15.07 -9.99
C ASP A 514 -8.47 14.72 -10.01
N LEU A 515 -8.82 13.47 -9.65
CA LEU A 515 -10.23 13.09 -9.46
C LEU A 515 -10.90 13.88 -8.33
N HIS A 516 -10.20 14.13 -7.23
CA HIS A 516 -10.71 14.96 -6.14
C HIS A 516 -10.98 16.41 -6.60
N MET A 517 -10.06 17.00 -7.36
CA MET A 517 -10.20 18.35 -7.93
C MET A 517 -11.38 18.44 -8.87
N MET A 518 -11.50 17.50 -9.79
CA MET A 518 -12.62 17.38 -10.71
C MET A 518 -13.96 17.27 -9.96
N CYS A 519 -14.00 16.46 -8.89
CA CYS A 519 -15.24 16.17 -8.14
C CYS A 519 -15.68 17.28 -7.18
N ASN A 520 -14.74 18.02 -6.58
CA ASN A 520 -15.02 18.94 -5.47
C ASN A 520 -14.84 20.42 -5.79
N VAL A 521 -14.01 20.74 -6.78
CA VAL A 521 -13.57 22.13 -7.03
C VAL A 521 -13.78 22.54 -8.48
N GLY A 522 -13.77 21.58 -9.42
CA GLY A 522 -13.75 21.85 -10.86
C GLY A 522 -12.35 22.13 -11.42
N GLY A 523 -11.34 22.05 -10.56
CA GLY A 523 -9.93 22.16 -10.90
C GLY A 523 -9.35 20.89 -11.55
N ARG A 524 -8.02 20.89 -11.77
CA ARG A 524 -7.26 19.76 -12.30
C ARG A 524 -5.79 19.81 -11.89
N GLU A 525 -5.21 18.63 -11.67
CA GLU A 525 -3.77 18.49 -11.60
C GLU A 525 -3.17 18.47 -13.02
N ARG A 526 -1.90 18.83 -13.15
CA ARG A 526 -1.25 18.96 -14.47
C ARG A 526 0.12 18.30 -14.48
N ARG A 527 0.55 17.89 -15.66
CA ARG A 527 1.91 17.39 -15.90
C ARG A 527 2.90 18.55 -15.99
N ALA A 528 4.18 18.26 -15.75
CA ALA A 528 5.26 19.26 -15.86
C ALA A 528 5.34 19.89 -17.26
N ASP A 529 5.14 19.11 -18.33
CA ASP A 529 5.14 19.62 -19.72
C ASP A 529 3.97 20.59 -19.98
N HIS A 530 2.85 20.40 -19.29
CA HIS A 530 1.70 21.30 -19.35
C HIS A 530 1.98 22.60 -18.61
N TYR A 531 2.52 22.53 -17.39
CA TYR A 531 2.99 23.72 -16.67
C TYR A 531 4.02 24.50 -17.49
N ALA A 532 4.97 23.83 -18.14
CA ALA A 532 5.95 24.48 -19.01
C ALA A 532 5.29 25.29 -20.14
N ARG A 533 4.24 24.76 -20.79
CA ARG A 533 3.48 25.51 -21.81
C ARG A 533 2.73 26.71 -21.25
N LEU A 534 2.13 26.57 -20.06
CA LEU A 534 1.43 27.69 -19.39
C LEU A 534 2.41 28.81 -19.00
N LEU A 535 3.59 28.43 -18.50
CA LEU A 535 4.68 29.35 -18.18
C LEU A 535 5.19 30.07 -19.43
N ASP A 536 5.45 29.33 -20.51
CA ASP A 536 5.97 29.89 -21.77
C ASP A 536 5.01 30.94 -22.37
N ALA A 537 3.70 30.66 -22.35
CA ALA A 537 2.67 31.61 -22.76
C ALA A 537 2.65 32.91 -21.93
N ALA A 538 3.20 32.89 -20.72
CA ALA A 538 3.34 34.05 -19.83
C ALA A 538 4.74 34.71 -19.88
N GLY A 539 5.62 34.27 -20.79
CA GLY A 539 7.00 34.75 -20.88
C GLY A 539 7.90 34.24 -19.75
N LEU A 540 7.57 33.08 -19.18
CA LEU A 540 8.33 32.40 -18.14
C LEU A 540 8.88 31.07 -18.68
N THR A 541 10.03 30.63 -18.19
CA THR A 541 10.66 29.35 -18.55
C THR A 541 10.74 28.47 -17.32
N LEU A 542 10.29 27.22 -17.44
CA LEU A 542 10.49 26.19 -16.42
C LEU A 542 11.97 25.79 -16.37
N VAL A 543 12.59 25.91 -15.21
CA VAL A 543 14.02 25.66 -14.97
C VAL A 543 14.24 24.28 -14.36
N ASP A 544 13.42 23.92 -13.37
CA ASP A 544 13.55 22.68 -12.62
C ASP A 544 12.20 22.21 -12.08
N CYS A 545 12.11 20.92 -11.75
CA CYS A 545 10.97 20.32 -11.07
C CYS A 545 11.48 19.33 -10.03
N SER A 546 11.31 19.64 -8.75
CA SER A 546 11.82 18.81 -7.64
C SER A 546 10.70 18.23 -6.78
N PRO A 547 10.83 16.97 -6.31
CA PRO A 547 9.78 16.31 -5.54
C PRO A 547 9.68 16.82 -4.09
N LEU A 548 8.47 16.75 -3.53
CA LEU A 548 8.14 17.00 -2.11
C LEU A 548 7.40 15.78 -1.53
N PRO A 549 7.31 15.65 -0.19
CA PRO A 549 6.45 14.67 0.47
C PRO A 549 5.00 14.73 -0.03
N LEU A 550 4.28 13.62 0.13
CA LEU A 550 2.86 13.48 -0.25
C LEU A 550 2.59 13.74 -1.76
N ASP A 551 3.56 13.35 -2.60
CA ASP A 551 3.62 13.58 -4.05
C ASP A 551 3.43 15.04 -4.47
N GLY A 552 3.83 15.97 -3.60
CA GLY A 552 3.99 17.36 -3.99
C GLY A 552 5.21 17.55 -4.89
N SER A 553 5.29 18.69 -5.55
CA SER A 553 6.45 19.10 -6.34
C SER A 553 6.61 20.60 -6.30
N VAL A 554 7.86 21.06 -6.46
CA VAL A 554 8.18 22.47 -6.70
C VAL A 554 8.62 22.61 -8.15
N LEU A 555 7.83 23.31 -8.95
CA LEU A 555 8.23 23.76 -10.27
C LEU A 555 8.89 25.13 -10.12
N HIS A 556 10.16 25.21 -10.49
CA HIS A 556 10.94 26.45 -10.46
C HIS A 556 10.95 27.09 -11.84
N ALA A 557 10.46 28.33 -11.94
CA ALA A 557 10.44 29.10 -13.17
C ALA A 557 11.13 30.47 -13.04
N ARG A 558 11.54 31.03 -14.17
CA ARG A 558 12.15 32.37 -14.31
C ARG A 558 11.58 33.11 -15.50
N LYS A 559 11.81 34.42 -15.59
CA LYS A 559 11.58 35.16 -16.84
C LYS A 559 12.39 34.57 -17.98
N ALA A 560 11.75 34.38 -19.13
CA ALA A 560 12.43 33.98 -20.34
C ALA A 560 13.49 35.04 -20.67
N SER A 561 14.75 34.61 -20.83
CA SER A 561 15.80 35.51 -21.29
C SER A 561 15.56 35.83 -22.77
N ALA A 562 15.84 37.06 -23.19
CA ALA A 562 15.67 37.45 -24.60
C ALA A 562 16.62 36.69 -25.57
N PHE A 563 17.54 35.85 -25.07
CA PHE A 563 18.50 35.09 -25.87
C PHE A 563 18.91 33.78 -25.17
N GLN A 564 18.26 32.66 -25.53
CA GLN A 564 18.91 31.35 -25.73
C GLN A 564 17.90 30.31 -26.29
N PRO A 565 18.29 29.44 -27.25
CA PRO A 565 17.43 28.38 -27.76
C PRO A 565 17.31 27.24 -26.73
N ALA A 566 16.14 26.59 -26.74
CA ALA A 566 15.74 25.55 -25.79
C ALA A 566 16.79 24.44 -25.65
N VAL A 567 17.29 24.23 -24.42
CA VAL A 567 17.99 23.01 -24.04
C VAL A 567 16.93 21.99 -23.61
N PRO A 568 16.91 20.76 -24.15
CA PRO A 568 15.97 19.75 -23.70
C PRO A 568 16.28 19.39 -22.25
N VAL A 569 15.30 19.57 -21.37
CA VAL A 569 15.33 19.07 -19.99
C VAL A 569 15.44 17.54 -20.06
N ARG A 570 16.51 16.96 -19.49
CA ARG A 570 16.57 15.52 -19.24
C ARG A 570 15.71 15.23 -18.01
N LEU A 571 14.53 14.69 -18.26
CA LEU A 571 13.70 14.03 -17.25
C LEU A 571 14.42 12.73 -16.86
N ALA A 572 14.71 12.57 -15.57
CA ALA A 572 15.20 11.33 -14.96
C ALA A 572 14.07 10.70 -14.14
#